data_AF-A0A5K1EXZ4-F1
#
_entry.id   AF-A0A5K1EXZ4-F1
#
_cell.length_a   1.000
_cell.length_b   1.000
_cell.length_c   1.000
_cell.angle_alpha   90.00
_cell.angle_beta   90.00
_cell.angle_gamma   90.00
#
_symmetry.space_group_name_H-M   'P 1'
#
loop_
_entity.id
_entity.type
_entity.pdbx_description
1 polymer ?
#
loop_
_entity_poly.entity_id
_entity_poly.type
_entity_poly.pdbx_seq_one_letter_code
_entity_poly.pdbx_strand_id
1 'polypeptide(L)'
;RRGVYDGVIGSIHQHWKHREIVKVITMQRTSYEAEKTARMLEAETGGILVGIEKLRKGHAIIIYRGKNYRRPLNLLPENLLTKKMAFERSVEIQRRG
;
A
#
# COMPACT_ATOMS: atom_id res chain seq x y z
N ARG A 1 -8.78 7.14 7.95
CA ARG A 1 -8.28 6.93 6.56
C ARG A 1 -8.29 5.44 6.25
N ARG A 2 -8.49 5.03 4.98
CA ARG A 2 -8.82 3.65 4.58
C ARG A 2 -7.67 2.62 4.64
N GLY A 3 -6.44 3.05 4.93
CA GLY A 3 -5.29 2.14 5.03
C GLY A 3 -4.92 1.45 3.72
N VAL A 4 -4.25 0.30 3.81
CA VAL A 4 -3.98 -0.61 2.67
C VAL A 4 -5.20 -1.50 2.47
N TYR A 5 -5.67 -1.60 1.23
CA TYR A 5 -6.85 -2.38 0.84
C TYR A 5 -6.66 -2.88 -0.60
N ASP A 6 -7.55 -3.75 -1.07
CA ASP A 6 -7.44 -4.46 -2.36
C ASP A 6 -7.08 -3.55 -3.56
N GLY A 7 -7.74 -2.40 -3.68
CA GLY A 7 -7.51 -1.46 -4.77
C GLY A 7 -6.13 -0.78 -4.74
N VAL A 8 -5.47 -0.69 -3.59
CA VAL A 8 -4.08 -0.19 -3.49
C VAL A 8 -3.13 -1.20 -4.13
N ILE A 9 -3.30 -2.48 -3.80
CA ILE A 9 -2.46 -3.58 -4.32
C ILE A 9 -2.68 -3.75 -5.82
N GLY A 10 -3.93 -3.77 -6.27
CA GLY A 10 -4.25 -3.82 -7.69
C GLY A 10 -3.64 -2.65 -8.48
N SER A 11 -3.66 -1.44 -7.91
CA SER A 11 -3.03 -0.27 -8.54
C SER A 11 -1.51 -0.41 -8.64
N ILE A 12 -0.85 -0.98 -7.63
CA ILE A 12 0.58 -1.26 -7.65
C ILE A 12 0.92 -2.25 -8.76
N HIS A 13 0.24 -3.40 -8.81
CA HIS A 13 0.47 -4.40 -9.86
C HIS A 13 0.17 -3.88 -11.27
N GLN A 14 -0.80 -2.97 -11.42
CA GLN A 14 -1.06 -2.29 -12.69
C GLN A 14 0.09 -1.38 -13.12
N HIS A 15 0.66 -0.58 -12.20
CA HIS A 15 1.84 0.23 -12.50
C HIS A 15 3.04 -0.64 -12.86
N TRP A 16 3.20 -1.77 -12.15
CA TRP A 16 4.28 -2.73 -12.42
C TRP A 16 4.17 -3.46 -13.75
N LYS A 17 3.07 -3.29 -14.50
CA LYS A 17 2.97 -3.75 -15.89
C LYS A 17 3.95 -3.00 -16.81
N HIS A 18 4.20 -1.73 -16.53
CA HIS A 18 4.96 -0.84 -17.44
C HIS A 18 6.12 -0.12 -16.74
N ARG A 19 6.20 -0.21 -15.42
CA ARG A 19 7.24 0.42 -14.60
C ARG A 19 7.78 -0.59 -13.62
N GLU A 20 8.96 -0.33 -13.07
CA GLU A 20 9.54 -1.23 -12.07
C GLU A 20 9.36 -0.74 -10.64
N ILE A 21 9.09 0.56 -10.48
CA ILE A 21 9.04 1.26 -9.21
C ILE A 21 7.70 1.96 -9.08
N VAL A 22 7.14 1.95 -7.87
CA VAL A 22 5.95 2.73 -7.49
C VAL A 22 6.26 3.60 -6.28
N LYS A 23 5.62 4.77 -6.22
CA LYS A 23 5.66 5.68 -5.08
C LYS A 23 4.26 5.75 -4.47
N VAL A 24 4.07 5.13 -3.32
CA VAL A 24 2.81 5.13 -2.57
C VAL A 24 2.83 6.26 -1.56
N ILE A 25 1.94 7.23 -1.71
CA ILE A 25 1.87 8.38 -0.81
C ILE A 25 0.89 8.05 0.32
N THR A 26 1.40 7.99 1.54
CA THR A 26 0.61 7.87 2.76
C THR A 26 0.56 9.20 3.50
N MET A 27 -0.55 9.46 4.17
CA MET A 27 -0.78 10.68 4.95
C MET A 27 -0.74 10.41 6.44
N GLN A 28 -0.13 9.28 6.83
CA GLN A 28 0.17 8.94 8.21
C GLN A 28 1.14 9.98 8.79
N ARG A 29 0.88 10.35 10.05
CA ARG A 29 1.58 11.46 10.71
C ARG A 29 2.93 11.02 11.26
N THR A 30 3.04 9.75 11.65
CA THR A 30 4.25 9.21 12.27
C THR A 30 5.02 8.33 11.29
N SER A 31 6.34 8.31 11.45
CA SER A 31 7.21 7.44 10.65
C SER A 31 6.99 5.97 10.99
N TYR A 32 6.64 5.65 12.24
CA TYR A 32 6.27 4.30 12.67
C TYR A 32 5.05 3.75 11.93
N GLU A 33 3.99 4.55 11.77
CA GLU A 33 2.82 4.17 10.99
C GLU A 33 3.16 3.98 9.51
N ALA A 34 4.02 4.84 8.94
CA ALA A 34 4.48 4.72 7.57
C ALA A 34 5.30 3.44 7.35
N GLU A 35 6.15 3.09 8.31
CA GLU A 35 6.93 1.85 8.29
C GLU A 35 6.02 0.61 8.38
N LYS A 36 5.02 0.64 9.27
CA LYS A 36 4.01 -0.43 9.35
C LYS A 36 3.27 -0.60 8.03
N THR A 37 2.90 0.51 7.37
CA THR A 37 2.29 0.47 6.05
C THR A 37 3.23 -0.08 4.99
N ALA A 38 4.52 0.29 5.03
CA ALA A 38 5.51 -0.22 4.11
C ALA A 38 5.64 -1.74 4.21
N ARG A 39 5.76 -2.29 5.43
CA ARG A 39 5.82 -3.74 5.67
C ARG A 39 4.58 -4.46 5.17
N MET A 40 3.39 -3.89 5.38
CA MET A 40 2.15 -4.45 4.83
C MET A 40 2.18 -4.45 3.29
N LEU A 41 2.62 -3.36 2.66
CA LEU A 41 2.71 -3.30 1.20
C LEU A 41 3.71 -4.32 0.64
N GLU A 42 4.88 -4.51 1.28
CA GLU A 42 5.83 -5.56 0.88
C GLU A 42 5.21 -6.95 0.95
N ALA A 43 4.58 -7.29 2.08
CA ALA A 43 3.98 -8.60 2.29
C ALA A 43 2.85 -8.90 1.30
N GLU A 44 1.99 -7.91 1.03
CA GLU A 44 0.81 -8.09 0.16
C GLU A 44 1.16 -8.06 -1.32
N THR A 45 2.17 -7.29 -1.73
CA THR A 45 2.55 -7.15 -3.14
C THR A 45 3.67 -8.11 -3.57
N GLY A 46 4.44 -8.64 -2.61
CA GLY A 46 5.71 -9.33 -2.88
C GLY A 46 6.82 -8.40 -3.37
N GLY A 47 6.61 -7.08 -3.31
CA GLY A 47 7.59 -6.07 -3.67
C GLY A 47 8.64 -5.84 -2.58
N ILE A 48 9.69 -5.12 -2.95
CA ILE A 48 10.84 -4.80 -2.11
C ILE A 48 10.79 -3.33 -1.75
N LEU A 49 10.76 -3.00 -0.46
CA LEU A 49 10.87 -1.62 0.01
C LEU A 49 12.25 -1.05 -0.37
N VAL A 50 12.22 0.02 -1.14
CA VAL A 50 13.43 0.77 -1.53
C VAL A 50 13.70 1.89 -0.53
N GLY A 51 12.64 2.52 -0.02
CA GLY A 51 12.79 3.58 0.98
C GLY A 51 11.48 4.23 1.39
N ILE A 52 11.55 4.98 2.50
CA ILE A 52 10.47 5.80 3.02
C ILE A 52 10.97 7.25 3.10
N GLU A 53 10.35 8.13 2.32
CA GLU A 53 10.68 9.56 2.30
C GLU A 53 9.66 10.35 3.09
N LYS A 54 10.12 11.28 3.96
CA LYS A 54 9.25 12.23 4.63
C LYS A 54 8.80 13.31 3.66
N LEU A 55 7.50 13.58 3.59
CA LEU A 55 6.92 14.64 2.77
C LEU A 55 6.35 15.76 3.65
N ARG A 56 6.04 16.92 3.04
CA ARG A 56 5.38 18.05 3.74
C ARG A 56 4.06 17.63 4.43
N LYS A 57 3.34 16.67 3.83
CA LYS A 57 2.09 16.12 4.36
C LYS A 57 2.12 14.60 4.30
N GLY A 58 2.87 13.96 5.20
CA GLY A 58 2.94 12.50 5.35
C GLY A 58 4.25 11.90 4.86
N HIS A 59 4.18 10.73 4.22
CA HIS A 59 5.34 9.96 3.79
C HIS A 59 5.11 9.37 2.40
N ALA A 60 6.19 9.15 1.66
CA ALA A 60 6.18 8.36 0.44
C ALA A 60 6.92 7.05 0.68
N ILE A 61 6.29 5.95 0.32
CA ILE A 61 6.84 4.60 0.37
C ILE A 61 7.19 4.21 -1.06
N ILE A 62 8.46 3.94 -1.31
CA ILE A 62 8.96 3.57 -2.64
C ILE A 62 9.18 2.06 -2.67
N ILE A 63 8.54 1.37 -3.61
CA ILE A 63 8.57 -0.10 -3.69
C ILE A 63 8.99 -0.50 -5.11
N TYR A 64 9.91 -1.44 -5.17
CA TYR A 64 10.40 -2.08 -6.40
C TYR A 64 9.75 -3.46 -6.55
N ARG A 65 9.31 -3.80 -7.77
CA ARG A 65 8.61 -5.06 -8.05
C ARG A 65 9.49 -6.33 -8.00
N GLY A 66 10.81 -6.18 -8.11
CA GLY A 66 11.75 -7.29 -8.29
C GLY A 66 12.14 -7.58 -9.75
N LYS A 67 13.34 -8.12 -9.99
CA LYS A 67 13.87 -8.39 -11.34
C LYS A 67 13.05 -9.43 -12.11
N ASN A 68 12.42 -10.37 -11.39
CA ASN A 68 11.68 -11.49 -11.94
C ASN A 68 10.16 -11.35 -11.71
N TYR A 69 9.66 -10.11 -11.69
CA TYR A 69 8.23 -9.88 -11.45
C TYR A 69 7.36 -10.57 -12.49
N ARG A 70 6.50 -11.47 -12.02
CA ARG A 70 5.42 -12.08 -12.79
C ARG A 70 4.12 -11.49 -12.31
N ARG A 71 3.36 -10.89 -13.21
CA ARG A 71 2.06 -10.33 -12.87
C ARG A 71 1.16 -11.45 -12.34
N PRO A 72 0.61 -11.33 -11.11
CA PRO A 72 -0.32 -12.33 -10.61
C PRO A 72 -1.59 -12.32 -11.46
N LEU A 73 -2.17 -13.51 -11.69
CA LEU A 73 -3.43 -13.66 -12.44
C LEU A 73 -4.58 -12.98 -11.69
N ASN A 74 -4.58 -13.09 -10.36
CA ASN A 74 -5.50 -12.40 -9.47
C ASN A 74 -4.84 -11.16 -8.88
N LEU A 75 -5.30 -9.97 -9.28
CA LEU A 75 -4.75 -8.68 -8.85
C LEU A 75 -5.37 -8.17 -7.53
N LEU A 76 -6.42 -8.83 -7.07
CA LEU A 76 -7.14 -8.52 -5.84
C LEU A 76 -6.85 -9.65 -4.85
N PRO A 77 -6.01 -9.42 -3.84
CA PRO A 77 -5.76 -10.40 -2.79
C PRO A 77 -7.05 -10.64 -2.00
N GLU A 78 -7.48 -11.90 -1.87
CA GLU A 78 -8.72 -12.25 -1.15
C GLU A 78 -8.63 -11.97 0.36
N ASN A 79 -7.41 -11.88 0.89
CA ASN A 79 -7.12 -11.59 2.29
C ASN A 79 -7.25 -10.09 2.66
N LEU A 80 -7.43 -9.20 1.67
CA LEU A 80 -7.55 -7.76 1.92
C LEU A 80 -9.00 -7.28 1.94
N LEU A 81 -9.22 -6.23 2.74
CA LEU A 81 -10.50 -5.55 2.76
C LEU A 81 -10.81 -4.95 1.39
N THR A 82 -12.07 -5.06 0.97
CA THR A 82 -12.56 -4.30 -0.17
C THR A 82 -12.54 -2.80 0.12
N LYS A 83 -12.47 -1.96 -0.91
CA LYS A 83 -12.57 -0.50 -0.77
C LYS A 83 -13.73 -0.03 0.13
N LYS A 84 -14.88 -0.71 0.06
CA LYS A 84 -16.07 -0.41 0.89
C LYS A 84 -15.83 -0.77 2.36
N MET A 85 -15.41 -2.01 2.64
CA MET A 85 -15.14 -2.48 4.01
C MET A 85 -14.00 -1.69 4.67
N ALA A 86 -12.95 -1.36 3.92
CA ALA A 86 -11.86 -0.52 4.39
C ALA A 86 -12.32 0.90 4.76
N PHE A 87 -13.33 1.42 4.06
CA PHE A 87 -13.96 2.69 4.42
C PHE A 87 -14.72 2.59 5.74
N GLU A 88 -15.60 1.60 5.85
CA GLU A 88 -16.43 1.38 7.05
C GLU A 88 -15.56 1.22 8.29
N ARG A 89 -14.53 0.35 8.23
CA ARG A 89 -13.54 0.19 9.31
C ARG A 89 -12.86 1.51 9.66
N SER A 90 -12.50 2.32 8.66
CA SER A 90 -11.83 3.59 8.92
C SER A 90 -12.72 4.62 9.59
N VAL A 91 -14.04 4.57 9.34
CA VAL A 91 -15.04 5.41 10.00
C VAL A 91 -15.25 4.93 11.43
N GLU A 92 -15.32 3.61 11.64
CA GLU A 92 -15.48 3.04 12.98
C GLU A 92 -14.31 3.39 13.91
N ILE A 93 -13.07 3.29 13.43
CA ILE A 93 -11.88 3.69 14.19
C ILE A 93 -11.92 5.18 14.56
N GLN A 94 -12.42 6.03 13.66
CA GLN A 94 -12.58 7.47 13.93
C GLN A 94 -13.69 7.80 14.92
N ARG A 95 -14.67 6.90 15.11
CA ARG A 95 -15.74 7.07 16.11
C ARG A 95 -15.32 6.64 17.51
N ARG A 96 -14.34 5.73 17.61
CA ARG A 96 -13.86 5.15 18.87
C ARG A 96 -12.70 5.90 19.51
N GLY A 97 -12.01 6.77 18.77
CA GLY A 97 -10.92 7.62 19.26
C GLY A 97 -11.33 9.07 19.29
#